data_AF-A0A848UWB7-F1
#
_entry.id   AF-A0A848UWB7-F1
#
_cell.length_a   1.000
_cell.length_b   1.000
_cell.length_c   1.000
_cell.angle_alpha   90.00
_cell.angle_beta   90.00
_cell.angle_gamma   90.00
#
_symmetry.space_group_name_H-M   'P 1'
#
loop_
_entity.id
_entity.type
_entity.pdbx_description
1 polymer ?
#
loop_
_entity_poly.entity_id
_entity_poly.type
_entity_poly.pdbx_seq_one_letter_code
_entity_poly.pdbx_strand_id
1 'polypeptide(L)'
;MVVTGVKPGVAQTLGLGGNNSTTIILDGPAEAFAPGKQYRVQHRNVEIPFVLIWLIIGAVFFTVFYKFVNLRGFRHALDVVRGKYDDPDDAGEVSHFQALTAALSGTVGIGNIAGVAVAVSLGGPGATFWMIIAGLLGMSSKFVECTLGVKYRKTNEDGSVSGGPMYYLSNGLKNKGFGNLGKVLAVLFAIACIGGSFGGGNMVQINQATALLTEATGGENSIFFDRGWIFGTIMAVLVAIIIIGGIKSIARVTDKVVPFMVGIYVVAALIVLGANFTEIPSAFGKIFGGAFHAEAMYGGLIGVLIQGFRR
;
A
#
# COMPACT_ATOMS: atom_id res chain seq x y z
N MET A 1 14.45 21.50 4.49
CA MET A 1 14.33 22.76 3.73
C MET A 1 13.10 23.47 4.28
N VAL A 2 13.32 24.55 5.03
CA VAL A 2 12.25 25.38 5.62
C VAL A 2 11.69 26.26 4.51
N VAL A 3 10.38 26.34 4.35
CA VAL A 3 9.74 27.28 3.42
C VAL A 3 8.84 28.20 4.23
N THR A 4 9.37 29.37 4.55
CA THR A 4 8.62 30.51 5.09
C THR A 4 7.88 31.25 3.98
N GLY A 5 6.61 31.60 4.22
CA GLY A 5 5.89 32.70 3.55
C GLY A 5 5.15 32.34 2.26
N VAL A 6 3.82 32.30 2.34
CA VAL A 6 2.91 32.09 1.20
C VAL A 6 2.38 33.44 0.70
N LYS A 7 2.55 33.73 -0.60
CA LYS A 7 1.82 34.78 -1.34
C LYS A 7 0.74 34.15 -2.23
N PRO A 8 -0.45 34.77 -2.37
CA PRO A 8 -1.50 34.28 -3.28
C PRO A 8 -1.07 34.37 -4.75
N GLY A 9 -1.43 33.39 -5.57
CA GLY A 9 -1.24 33.41 -7.03
C GLY A 9 0.05 32.77 -7.57
N VAL A 10 0.78 31.99 -6.77
CA VAL A 10 2.00 31.29 -7.24
C VAL A 10 1.72 29.79 -7.35
N ALA A 11 1.85 29.25 -8.57
CA ALA A 11 1.72 27.84 -8.86
C ALA A 11 2.72 27.00 -8.02
N GLN A 12 2.22 26.05 -7.23
CA GLN A 12 3.06 25.09 -6.51
C GLN A 12 3.20 23.79 -7.30
N THR A 13 4.44 23.41 -7.54
CA THR A 13 4.81 22.11 -8.09
C THR A 13 5.08 21.16 -6.93
N LEU A 14 4.22 20.16 -6.74
CA LEU A 14 4.48 19.08 -5.79
C LEU A 14 5.41 18.06 -6.46
N GLY A 15 6.71 18.29 -6.29
CA GLY A 15 7.75 17.37 -6.75
C GLY A 15 7.86 16.16 -5.82
N LEU A 16 7.33 15.01 -6.24
CA LEU A 16 7.78 13.70 -5.75
C LEU A 16 8.73 13.14 -6.81
N GLY A 17 9.98 12.89 -6.41
CA GLY A 17 11.13 12.62 -7.28
C GLY A 17 10.90 11.73 -8.52
N GLY A 18 11.61 12.11 -9.58
CA GLY A 18 11.43 11.70 -10.98
C GLY A 18 11.19 12.97 -11.82
N ASN A 19 11.59 13.02 -13.10
CA ASN A 19 11.44 14.20 -13.98
C ASN A 19 9.96 14.62 -14.24
N ASN A 20 9.01 14.16 -13.43
CA ASN A 20 7.58 14.36 -13.55
C ASN A 20 7.10 15.26 -12.40
N SER A 21 7.22 16.56 -12.63
CA SER A 21 6.59 17.59 -11.82
C SER A 21 5.09 17.66 -12.11
N THR A 22 4.26 17.39 -11.09
CA THR A 22 2.82 17.69 -11.12
C THR A 22 2.63 19.08 -10.51
N THR A 23 2.28 20.06 -11.33
CA THR A 23 1.83 21.37 -10.87
C THR A 23 0.32 21.35 -10.80
N ILE A 24 -0.24 21.40 -9.59
CA ILE A 24 -1.67 21.63 -9.38
C ILE A 24 -1.79 23.13 -9.11
N ILE A 25 -2.35 23.89 -10.05
CA ILE A 25 -2.69 25.29 -9.81
C ILE A 25 -4.03 25.28 -9.06
N LEU A 26 -3.97 25.49 -7.75
CA LEU A 26 -5.14 25.74 -6.92
C LEU A 26 -5.32 27.26 -6.82
N ASP A 27 -6.28 27.81 -7.55
CA ASP A 27 -6.72 29.19 -7.35
C ASP A 27 -7.58 29.26 -6.07
N GLY A 28 -6.90 29.25 -4.92
CA GLY A 28 -7.46 29.56 -3.61
C GLY A 28 -8.41 28.51 -2.99
N PRO A 29 -8.60 28.55 -1.66
CA PRO A 29 -9.42 27.58 -0.92
C PRO A 29 -10.94 27.75 -1.12
N ALA A 30 -11.40 28.83 -1.78
CA ALA A 30 -12.82 29.17 -1.88
C ALA A 30 -13.50 28.81 -3.22
N GLU A 31 -12.76 28.34 -4.23
CA GLU A 31 -13.34 28.08 -5.57
C GLU A 31 -13.59 26.59 -5.89
N ALA A 32 -13.28 25.67 -4.98
CA ALA A 32 -13.42 24.23 -5.21
C ALA A 32 -14.88 23.73 -5.37
N PHE A 33 -15.89 24.59 -5.17
CA PHE A 33 -17.30 24.18 -5.14
C PHE A 33 -18.28 25.13 -5.86
N ALA A 34 -17.83 25.89 -6.87
CA ALA A 34 -18.73 26.71 -7.69
C ALA A 34 -19.33 25.88 -8.87
N PRO A 35 -20.67 25.77 -9.01
CA PRO A 35 -21.28 25.11 -10.17
C PRO A 35 -21.08 25.94 -11.44
N GLY A 36 -20.52 25.35 -12.51
CA GLY A 36 -20.52 25.95 -13.85
C GLY A 36 -19.17 26.29 -14.48
N LYS A 37 -18.02 26.05 -13.84
CA LYS A 37 -16.70 26.19 -14.51
C LYS A 37 -16.34 24.91 -15.28
N GLN A 38 -16.12 25.04 -16.59
CA GLN A 38 -15.55 23.97 -17.43
C GLN A 38 -14.06 23.79 -17.12
N TYR A 39 -13.70 22.63 -16.57
CA TYR A 39 -12.31 22.22 -16.41
C TYR A 39 -11.77 21.80 -17.79
N ARG A 40 -10.92 22.64 -18.42
CA ARG A 40 -10.18 22.23 -19.62
C ARG A 40 -9.08 21.24 -19.22
N VAL A 41 -9.36 19.95 -19.32
CA VAL A 41 -8.36 18.90 -19.12
C VAL A 41 -7.42 18.89 -20.32
N GLN A 42 -6.21 19.43 -20.13
CA GLN A 42 -5.14 19.28 -21.11
C GLN A 42 -4.77 17.80 -21.25
N HIS A 43 -4.82 17.38 -22.51
CA HIS A 43 -4.60 16.05 -23.03
C HIS A 43 -3.17 15.57 -22.76
N ARG A 44 -2.96 14.70 -21.75
CA ARG A 44 -1.64 14.13 -21.43
C ARG A 44 -1.66 12.62 -21.65
N ASN A 45 -0.74 12.14 -22.49
CA ASN A 45 -0.49 10.71 -22.72
C ASN A 45 -0.30 9.99 -21.37
N VAL A 46 -1.13 8.98 -21.11
CA VAL A 46 -0.98 8.11 -19.94
C VAL A 46 0.14 7.12 -20.24
N GLU A 47 1.32 7.34 -19.67
CA GLU A 47 2.40 6.36 -19.72
C GLU A 47 2.04 5.17 -18.83
N ILE A 48 1.84 4.02 -19.46
CA ILE A 48 1.58 2.76 -18.77
C ILE A 48 2.92 2.22 -18.24
N PRO A 49 3.12 2.08 -16.92
CA PRO A 49 4.36 1.52 -16.41
C PRO A 49 4.46 0.05 -16.84
N PHE A 50 5.52 -0.31 -17.57
CA PHE A 50 5.74 -1.70 -18.00
C PHE A 50 5.68 -2.70 -16.84
N VAL A 51 6.23 -2.30 -15.67
CA VAL A 51 6.20 -3.09 -14.44
C VAL A 51 4.77 -3.44 -14.03
N LEU A 52 3.82 -2.54 -14.24
CA LEU A 52 2.42 -2.78 -13.89
C LEU A 52 1.83 -3.92 -14.73
N ILE A 53 2.00 -3.85 -16.06
CA ILE A 53 1.54 -4.89 -16.98
C ILE A 53 2.17 -6.25 -16.59
N TRP A 54 3.47 -6.25 -16.29
CA TRP A 54 4.19 -7.45 -15.87
C TRP A 54 3.63 -8.06 -14.57
N LEU A 55 3.32 -7.22 -13.58
CA LEU A 55 2.72 -7.67 -12.31
C LEU A 55 1.31 -8.23 -12.51
N ILE A 56 0.50 -7.61 -13.37
CA ILE A 56 -0.85 -8.09 -13.70
C ILE A 56 -0.78 -9.47 -14.33
N ILE A 57 0.07 -9.64 -15.35
CA ILE A 57 0.24 -10.93 -16.03
C ILE A 57 0.70 -12.00 -15.04
N GLY A 58 1.69 -11.69 -14.18
CA GLY A 58 2.15 -12.58 -13.14
C GLY A 58 1.04 -12.99 -12.16
N ALA A 59 0.24 -12.02 -11.70
CA ALA A 59 -0.86 -12.26 -10.75
C ALA A 59 -1.99 -13.10 -11.37
N VAL A 60 -2.34 -12.85 -12.62
CA VAL A 60 -3.30 -13.67 -13.38
C VAL A 60 -2.74 -15.09 -13.56
N PHE A 61 -1.48 -15.21 -13.98
CA PHE A 61 -0.81 -16.50 -14.16
C PHE A 61 -0.83 -17.32 -12.87
N PHE A 62 -0.42 -16.75 -11.73
CA PHE A 62 -0.43 -17.46 -10.45
C PHE A 62 -1.85 -17.82 -10.00
N THR A 63 -2.81 -16.92 -10.20
CA THR A 63 -4.20 -17.20 -9.85
C THR A 63 -4.75 -18.40 -10.62
N VAL A 64 -4.53 -18.47 -11.94
CA VAL A 64 -4.99 -19.58 -12.78
C VAL A 64 -4.19 -20.85 -12.51
N PHE A 65 -2.86 -20.77 -12.43
CA PHE A 65 -1.97 -21.91 -12.21
C PHE A 65 -2.25 -22.63 -10.88
N TYR A 66 -2.47 -21.86 -9.81
CA TYR A 66 -2.87 -22.39 -8.51
C TYR A 66 -4.38 -22.57 -8.36
N LYS A 67 -5.13 -22.55 -9.48
CA LYS A 67 -6.57 -22.81 -9.58
C LYS A 67 -7.38 -22.00 -8.57
N PHE A 68 -7.19 -20.69 -8.49
CA PHE A 68 -7.89 -19.78 -7.57
C PHE A 68 -7.71 -20.14 -6.09
N VAL A 69 -6.44 -20.36 -5.68
CA VAL A 69 -6.09 -20.67 -4.28
C VAL A 69 -6.52 -19.59 -3.29
N ASN A 70 -6.51 -18.32 -3.71
CA ASN A 70 -7.01 -17.18 -2.95
C ASN A 70 -8.48 -17.34 -2.50
N LEU A 71 -9.33 -17.98 -3.31
CA LEU A 71 -10.72 -18.28 -2.95
C LEU A 71 -10.87 -19.62 -2.24
N ARG A 72 -10.23 -20.68 -2.76
CA ARG A 72 -10.36 -22.04 -2.21
C ARG A 72 -9.73 -22.20 -0.82
N GLY A 73 -8.61 -21.51 -0.58
CA GLY A 73 -7.86 -21.57 0.67
C GLY A 73 -8.37 -20.63 1.76
N PHE A 74 -9.39 -19.80 1.49
CA PHE A 74 -9.81 -18.73 2.40
C PHE A 74 -10.23 -19.23 3.79
N ARG A 75 -11.00 -20.33 3.85
CA ARG A 75 -11.40 -20.94 5.13
C ARG A 75 -10.21 -21.47 5.91
N HIS A 76 -9.29 -22.15 5.23
CA HIS A 76 -8.07 -22.65 5.86
C HIS A 76 -7.20 -21.51 6.38
N ALA A 77 -7.07 -20.42 5.62
CA ALA A 77 -6.34 -19.22 6.06
C ALA A 77 -6.94 -18.61 7.35
N LEU A 78 -8.28 -18.57 7.47
CA LEU A 78 -8.94 -18.13 8.71
C LEU A 78 -8.64 -19.07 9.88
N ASP A 79 -8.66 -20.38 9.66
CA ASP A 79 -8.32 -21.37 10.70
C ASP A 79 -6.86 -21.22 11.17
N VAL A 80 -5.93 -20.97 10.25
CA VAL A 80 -4.51 -20.70 10.54
C VAL A 80 -4.35 -19.44 11.40
N VAL A 81 -5.00 -18.34 11.01
CA VAL A 81 -4.88 -17.06 11.74
C VAL A 81 -5.57 -17.10 13.11
N ARG A 82 -6.59 -17.96 13.28
CA ARG A 82 -7.23 -18.22 14.58
C ARG A 82 -6.38 -19.09 15.51
N GLY A 83 -5.24 -19.58 15.06
CA GLY A 83 -4.33 -20.42 15.84
C GLY A 83 -4.75 -21.87 15.96
N LYS A 84 -5.67 -22.36 15.12
CA LYS A 84 -6.06 -23.79 15.09
C LYS A 84 -4.88 -24.70 14.75
N TYR A 85 -3.88 -24.15 14.05
CA TYR A 85 -2.65 -24.82 13.65
C TYR A 85 -1.41 -24.21 14.31
N ASP A 86 -1.58 -23.40 15.36
CA ASP A 86 -0.44 -22.93 16.17
C ASP A 86 -0.04 -24.07 17.13
N ASP A 87 1.20 -24.53 17.04
CA ASP A 87 1.82 -25.46 17.99
C ASP A 87 2.99 -24.74 18.69
N PRO A 88 3.04 -24.66 20.03
CA PRO A 88 4.17 -24.08 20.75
C PRO A 88 5.52 -24.76 20.48
N ASP A 89 5.51 -26.03 20.07
CA ASP A 89 6.71 -26.82 19.78
C ASP A 89 7.15 -26.69 18.32
N ASP A 90 6.36 -26.04 17.46
CA ASP A 90 6.71 -25.81 16.06
C ASP A 90 7.83 -24.78 15.91
N ALA A 91 8.73 -25.04 14.96
CA ALA A 91 9.84 -24.14 14.66
C ALA A 91 9.33 -22.82 14.05
N GLY A 92 9.46 -21.72 14.79
CA GLY A 92 9.11 -20.36 14.36
C GLY A 92 9.41 -19.31 15.43
N GLU A 93 9.51 -18.05 15.02
CA GLU A 93 9.80 -16.94 15.94
C GLU A 93 8.56 -16.25 16.50
N VAL A 94 7.43 -16.37 15.78
CA VAL A 94 6.16 -15.68 16.03
C VAL A 94 5.00 -16.58 15.60
N SER A 95 3.82 -16.41 16.21
CA SER A 95 2.62 -17.16 15.82
C SER A 95 2.11 -16.77 14.43
N HIS A 96 1.20 -17.57 13.85
CA HIS A 96 0.61 -17.23 12.55
C HIS A 96 -0.14 -15.88 12.59
N PHE A 97 -0.85 -15.59 13.68
CA PHE A 97 -1.52 -14.29 13.87
C PHE A 97 -0.52 -13.13 13.97
N GLN A 98 0.58 -13.32 14.68
CA GLN A 98 1.64 -12.32 14.80
C GLN A 98 2.35 -12.06 13.48
N ALA A 99 2.61 -13.12 12.69
CA ALA A 99 3.15 -12.99 11.35
C ALA A 99 2.19 -12.19 10.43
N LEU A 100 0.88 -12.47 10.49
CA LEU A 100 -0.13 -11.74 9.74
C LEU A 100 -0.17 -10.26 10.14
N THR A 101 -0.27 -9.96 11.44
CA THR A 101 -0.37 -8.58 11.93
C THR A 101 0.90 -7.78 11.65
N ALA A 102 2.09 -8.40 11.77
CA ALA A 102 3.34 -7.77 11.36
C ALA A 102 3.33 -7.44 9.85
N ALA A 103 2.93 -8.37 8.99
CA ALA A 103 2.81 -8.13 7.55
C ALA A 103 1.74 -7.06 7.21
N LEU A 104 0.62 -7.05 7.93
CA LEU A 104 -0.44 -6.05 7.76
C LEU A 104 0.03 -4.67 8.21
N SER A 105 0.84 -4.57 9.26
CA SER A 105 1.36 -3.27 9.73
C SER A 105 2.23 -2.57 8.68
N GLY A 106 2.97 -3.33 7.88
CA GLY A 106 3.79 -2.79 6.79
C GLY A 106 3.01 -2.49 5.51
N THR A 107 1.85 -3.13 5.32
CA THR A 107 1.06 -2.98 4.08
C THR A 107 -0.11 -2.03 4.22
N VAL A 108 -0.71 -1.90 5.41
CA VAL A 108 -1.81 -0.97 5.68
C VAL A 108 -1.24 0.32 6.25
N GLY A 109 -1.34 1.41 5.49
CA GLY A 109 -0.91 2.73 5.96
C GLY A 109 -1.71 3.85 5.32
N ILE A 110 -1.39 5.08 5.74
CA ILE A 110 -2.04 6.31 5.26
C ILE A 110 -1.92 6.43 3.74
N GLY A 111 -0.80 5.96 3.18
CA GLY A 111 -0.57 5.88 1.74
C GLY A 111 -1.65 5.10 0.97
N ASN A 112 -2.24 4.05 1.54
CA ASN A 112 -3.31 3.30 0.87
C ASN A 112 -4.63 4.08 0.90
N ILE A 113 -4.95 4.73 2.01
CA ILE A 113 -6.18 5.52 2.17
C ILE A 113 -6.15 6.70 1.19
N ALA A 114 -5.06 7.48 1.22
CA ALA A 114 -4.86 8.59 0.29
C ALA A 114 -4.73 8.10 -1.16
N GLY A 115 -4.09 6.94 -1.38
CA GLY A 115 -3.94 6.31 -2.68
C GLY A 115 -5.27 5.98 -3.34
N VAL A 116 -6.21 5.37 -2.61
CA VAL A 116 -7.58 5.10 -3.06
C VAL A 116 -8.30 6.41 -3.38
N ALA A 117 -8.22 7.42 -2.51
CA ALA A 117 -8.87 8.71 -2.75
C ALA A 117 -8.37 9.38 -4.04
N VAL A 118 -7.06 9.37 -4.27
CA VAL A 118 -6.45 9.88 -5.51
C VAL A 118 -6.85 9.04 -6.72
N ALA A 119 -6.88 7.72 -6.61
CA ALA A 119 -7.29 6.83 -7.70
C ALA A 119 -8.74 7.10 -8.12
N VAL A 120 -9.65 7.24 -7.17
CA VAL A 120 -11.07 7.56 -7.44
C VAL A 120 -11.23 8.99 -7.96
N SER A 121 -10.45 9.94 -7.47
CA SER A 121 -10.52 11.34 -7.93
C SER A 121 -10.03 11.51 -9.37
N LEU A 122 -8.98 10.78 -9.76
CA LEU A 122 -8.38 10.87 -11.10
C LEU A 122 -9.02 9.91 -12.10
N GLY A 123 -9.29 8.66 -11.69
CA GLY A 123 -9.84 7.60 -12.53
C GLY A 123 -11.36 7.43 -12.42
N GLY A 124 -12.03 8.22 -11.59
CA GLY A 124 -13.44 8.09 -11.30
C GLY A 124 -13.78 6.85 -10.44
N PRO A 125 -15.08 6.65 -10.13
CA PRO A 125 -15.54 5.56 -9.28
C PRO A 125 -15.17 4.16 -9.80
N GLY A 126 -15.02 4.01 -11.12
CA GLY A 126 -14.64 2.76 -11.78
C GLY A 126 -13.26 2.24 -11.41
N ALA A 127 -12.34 3.12 -10.98
CA ALA A 127 -11.01 2.70 -10.54
C ALA A 127 -11.11 1.74 -9.34
N THR A 128 -12.08 1.97 -8.45
CA THR A 128 -12.35 1.12 -7.27
C THR A 128 -12.59 -0.34 -7.65
N PHE A 129 -13.33 -0.61 -8.73
CA PHE A 129 -13.57 -1.97 -9.19
C PHE A 129 -12.27 -2.67 -9.56
N TRP A 130 -11.42 -1.99 -10.36
CA TRP A 130 -10.14 -2.55 -10.78
C TRP A 130 -9.14 -2.68 -9.64
N MET A 131 -9.16 -1.80 -8.63
CA MET A 131 -8.40 -1.97 -7.38
C MET A 131 -8.79 -3.26 -6.64
N ILE A 132 -10.09 -3.55 -6.56
CA ILE A 132 -10.59 -4.79 -5.92
C ILE A 132 -10.10 -6.01 -6.71
N ILE A 133 -10.23 -6.00 -8.04
CA ILE A 133 -9.73 -7.10 -8.89
C ILE A 133 -8.21 -7.27 -8.75
N ALA A 134 -7.46 -6.17 -8.75
CA ALA A 134 -6.02 -6.18 -8.54
C ALA A 134 -5.64 -6.82 -7.19
N GLY A 135 -6.34 -6.45 -6.12
CA GLY A 135 -6.16 -7.05 -4.79
C GLY A 135 -6.46 -8.54 -4.78
N LEU A 136 -7.57 -8.97 -5.41
CA LEU A 136 -7.95 -10.38 -5.50
C LEU A 136 -6.89 -11.22 -6.23
N LEU A 137 -6.36 -10.71 -7.35
CA LEU A 137 -5.28 -11.37 -8.10
C LEU A 137 -3.94 -11.32 -7.34
N GLY A 138 -3.68 -10.20 -6.66
CA GLY A 138 -2.49 -9.98 -5.84
C GLY A 138 -2.35 -10.98 -4.69
N MET A 139 -3.47 -11.45 -4.12
CA MET A 139 -3.45 -12.51 -3.10
C MET A 139 -2.74 -13.78 -3.57
N SER A 140 -2.96 -14.20 -4.82
CA SER A 140 -2.28 -15.38 -5.38
C SER A 140 -0.78 -15.16 -5.53
N SER A 141 -0.37 -13.94 -5.94
CA SER A 141 1.06 -13.58 -6.03
C SER A 141 1.72 -13.61 -4.65
N LYS A 142 1.06 -13.03 -3.64
CA LYS A 142 1.55 -13.06 -2.25
C LYS A 142 1.60 -14.48 -1.69
N PHE A 143 0.62 -15.32 -2.00
CA PHE A 143 0.65 -16.73 -1.62
C PHE A 143 1.91 -17.43 -2.16
N VAL A 144 2.25 -17.21 -3.44
CA VAL A 144 3.46 -17.79 -4.06
C VAL A 144 4.73 -17.24 -3.40
N GLU A 145 4.81 -15.93 -3.19
CA GLU A 145 5.94 -15.27 -2.54
C GLU A 145 6.19 -15.83 -1.14
N CYS A 146 5.15 -15.92 -0.30
CA CYS A 146 5.25 -16.47 1.05
C CYS A 146 5.59 -17.97 1.03
N THR A 147 5.00 -18.75 0.12
CA THR A 147 5.29 -20.18 0.00
C THR A 147 6.77 -20.42 -0.36
N LEU A 148 7.30 -19.66 -1.32
CA LEU A 148 8.72 -19.73 -1.67
C LEU A 148 9.61 -19.21 -0.54
N GLY A 149 9.18 -18.14 0.15
CA GLY A 149 9.86 -17.58 1.31
C GLY A 149 10.04 -18.61 2.43
N VAL A 150 9.00 -19.40 2.72
CA VAL A 150 9.06 -20.50 3.70
C VAL A 150 9.91 -21.66 3.18
N LYS A 151 9.74 -22.07 1.92
CA LYS A 151 10.46 -23.20 1.32
C LYS A 151 11.98 -23.00 1.29
N TYR A 152 12.44 -21.77 1.09
CA TYR A 152 13.87 -21.44 0.96
C TYR A 152 14.41 -20.61 2.13
N ARG A 153 13.69 -20.55 3.26
CA ARG A 153 14.16 -19.87 4.48
C ARG A 153 15.43 -20.51 5.01
N LYS A 154 16.27 -19.70 5.65
CA LYS A 154 17.48 -20.13 6.36
C LYS A 154 17.27 -19.92 7.85
N THR A 155 17.58 -20.94 8.65
CA THR A 155 17.76 -20.78 10.09
C THR A 155 19.20 -20.38 10.35
N ASN A 156 19.38 -19.28 11.07
CA ASN A 156 20.69 -18.74 11.44
C ASN A 156 21.23 -19.45 12.70
N GLU A 157 22.51 -19.26 13.00
CA GLU A 157 23.17 -19.89 14.14
C GLU A 157 22.60 -19.45 15.50
N ASP A 158 22.05 -18.23 15.55
CA ASP A 158 21.36 -17.68 16.72
C ASP A 158 19.91 -18.16 16.87
N GLY A 159 19.45 -19.07 15.99
CA GLY A 159 18.09 -19.59 15.96
C GLY A 159 17.07 -18.68 15.26
N SER A 160 17.44 -17.49 14.80
CA SER A 160 16.56 -16.63 14.02
C SER A 160 16.32 -17.18 12.61
N VAL A 161 15.20 -16.81 11.99
CA VAL A 161 14.80 -17.32 10.68
C VAL A 161 14.79 -16.18 9.67
N SER A 162 15.58 -16.33 8.60
CA SER A 162 15.62 -15.38 7.50
C SER A 162 15.03 -16.00 6.24
N GLY A 163 13.99 -15.37 5.69
CA GLY A 163 13.32 -15.80 4.47
C GLY A 163 12.98 -14.64 3.55
N GLY A 164 12.50 -14.97 2.36
CA GLY A 164 12.04 -13.98 1.38
C GLY A 164 12.75 -14.05 0.03
N PRO A 165 12.52 -13.06 -0.84
CA PRO A 165 12.89 -13.15 -2.25
C PRO A 165 14.37 -13.24 -2.52
N MET A 166 15.21 -12.54 -1.75
CA MET A 166 16.66 -12.68 -1.81
C MET A 166 17.13 -14.13 -1.61
N TYR A 167 16.46 -14.90 -0.75
CA TYR A 167 16.80 -16.30 -0.49
C TYR A 167 16.29 -17.24 -1.58
N TYR A 168 15.03 -17.14 -1.99
CA TYR A 168 14.51 -18.02 -3.02
C TYR A 168 15.04 -17.69 -4.43
N LEU A 169 15.44 -16.44 -4.70
CA LEU A 169 16.11 -16.08 -5.95
C LEU A 169 17.50 -16.69 -6.00
N SER A 170 18.29 -16.57 -4.93
CA SER A 170 19.63 -17.16 -4.87
C SER A 170 19.56 -18.70 -4.87
N ASN A 171 18.86 -19.29 -3.90
CA ASN A 171 18.86 -20.74 -3.69
C ASN A 171 17.95 -21.48 -4.68
N GLY A 172 16.77 -20.93 -4.97
CA GLY A 172 15.82 -21.55 -5.89
C GLY A 172 16.30 -21.56 -7.35
N LEU A 173 16.95 -20.49 -7.82
CA LEU A 173 17.52 -20.48 -9.17
C LEU A 173 18.82 -21.27 -9.25
N LYS A 174 19.64 -21.31 -8.19
CA LYS A 174 20.79 -22.22 -8.11
C LYS A 174 20.39 -23.68 -8.32
N ASN A 175 19.32 -24.13 -7.67
CA ASN A 175 18.81 -25.50 -7.82
C ASN A 175 18.25 -25.80 -9.22
N LYS A 176 18.03 -24.78 -10.05
CA LYS A 176 17.58 -24.88 -11.44
C LYS A 176 18.72 -24.69 -12.47
N GLY A 177 19.98 -24.62 -12.01
CA GLY A 177 21.14 -24.40 -12.87
C GLY A 177 21.49 -22.93 -13.15
N PHE A 178 20.73 -21.98 -12.59
CA PHE A 178 20.88 -20.53 -12.82
C PHE A 178 21.49 -19.80 -11.61
N GLY A 179 22.50 -20.39 -10.96
CA GLY A 179 23.04 -19.88 -9.70
C GLY A 179 23.60 -18.46 -9.75
N ASN A 180 24.31 -18.10 -10.83
CA ASN A 180 24.89 -16.75 -10.98
C ASN A 180 23.79 -15.69 -11.16
N LEU A 181 22.81 -15.98 -12.02
CA LEU A 181 21.65 -15.10 -12.22
C LEU A 181 20.88 -14.92 -10.91
N GLY A 182 20.64 -16.00 -10.16
CA GLY A 182 19.94 -15.96 -8.88
C GLY A 182 20.61 -15.05 -7.85
N LYS A 183 21.94 -15.11 -7.75
CA LYS A 183 22.70 -14.22 -6.86
C LYS A 183 22.57 -12.75 -7.27
N VAL A 184 22.70 -12.43 -8.56
CA VAL A 184 22.56 -11.05 -9.05
C VAL A 184 21.17 -10.51 -8.75
N LEU A 185 20.12 -11.27 -9.06
CA LEU A 185 18.74 -10.88 -8.79
C LEU A 185 18.45 -10.72 -7.30
N ALA A 186 19.01 -11.59 -6.45
CA ALA A 186 18.87 -11.48 -5.00
C ALA A 186 19.48 -10.17 -4.45
N VAL A 187 20.67 -9.79 -4.92
CA VAL A 187 21.33 -8.54 -4.53
C VAL A 187 20.55 -7.33 -5.02
N LEU A 188 20.13 -7.32 -6.28
CA LEU A 188 19.30 -6.23 -6.84
C LEU A 188 17.99 -6.07 -6.06
N PHE A 189 17.32 -7.18 -5.75
CA PHE A 189 16.10 -7.18 -4.95
C PHE A 189 16.35 -6.61 -3.54
N ALA A 190 17.42 -7.03 -2.87
CA ALA A 190 17.75 -6.54 -1.53
C ALA A 190 18.00 -5.02 -1.53
N ILE A 191 18.76 -4.51 -2.51
CA ILE A 191 19.01 -3.06 -2.65
C ILE A 191 17.71 -2.31 -2.94
N ALA A 192 16.87 -2.81 -3.84
CA ALA A 192 15.58 -2.20 -4.15
C ALA A 192 14.64 -2.20 -2.94
N CYS A 193 14.62 -3.26 -2.13
CA CYS A 193 13.85 -3.32 -0.89
C CYS A 193 14.34 -2.32 0.15
N ILE A 194 15.66 -2.18 0.32
CA ILE A 194 16.24 -1.17 1.22
C ILE A 194 15.82 0.23 0.75
N GLY A 195 16.01 0.56 -0.53
CA GLY A 195 15.60 1.86 -1.08
C GLY A 195 14.10 2.12 -0.96
N GLY A 196 13.27 1.12 -1.28
CA GLY A 196 11.82 1.19 -1.16
C GLY A 196 11.33 1.38 0.28
N SER A 197 12.05 0.80 1.25
CA SER A 197 11.74 0.95 2.67
C SER A 197 11.92 2.40 3.16
N PHE A 198 12.94 3.10 2.68
CA PHE A 198 13.14 4.53 3.00
C PHE A 198 12.06 5.41 2.35
N GLY A 199 11.78 5.19 1.06
CA GLY A 199 10.81 6.00 0.32
C GLY A 199 9.37 5.77 0.78
N GLY A 200 8.77 4.67 0.33
CA GLY A 200 7.36 4.36 0.59
C GLY A 200 7.10 3.91 2.02
N GLY A 201 8.03 3.16 2.62
CA GLY A 201 7.86 2.59 3.96
C GLY A 201 8.05 3.59 5.10
N ASN A 202 8.90 4.61 4.94
CA ASN A 202 9.26 5.54 6.01
C ASN A 202 8.87 6.98 5.69
N MET A 203 9.51 7.61 4.70
CA MET A 203 9.38 9.06 4.43
C MET A 203 7.95 9.47 4.09
N VAL A 204 7.27 8.73 3.20
CA VAL A 204 5.89 9.07 2.82
C VAL A 204 4.94 8.90 4.02
N GLN A 205 5.10 7.85 4.82
CA GLN A 205 4.23 7.59 5.97
C GLN A 205 4.39 8.67 7.05
N ILE A 206 5.62 9.03 7.41
CA ILE A 206 5.86 10.02 8.47
C ILE A 206 5.42 11.43 8.04
N ASN A 207 5.66 11.81 6.79
CA ASN A 207 5.24 13.12 6.28
C ASN A 207 3.72 13.24 6.23
N GLN A 208 3.02 12.21 5.76
CA GLN A 208 1.55 12.22 5.73
C GLN A 208 0.95 12.19 7.14
N ALA A 209 1.51 11.40 8.05
CA ALA A 209 1.09 11.39 9.45
C ALA A 209 1.28 12.77 10.10
N THR A 210 2.40 13.45 9.82
CA THR A 210 2.66 14.82 10.30
C THR A 210 1.61 15.79 9.78
N ALA A 211 1.32 15.77 8.47
CA ALA A 211 0.34 16.66 7.86
C ALA A 211 -1.07 16.47 8.46
N LEU A 212 -1.50 15.22 8.64
CA LEU A 212 -2.79 14.90 9.27
C LEU A 212 -2.83 15.33 10.73
N LEU A 213 -1.73 15.17 11.48
CA LEU A 213 -1.65 15.62 12.86
C LEU A 213 -1.72 17.14 12.95
N THR A 214 -0.99 17.87 12.11
CA THR A 214 -1.02 19.34 12.05
C THR A 214 -2.43 19.83 11.75
N GLU A 215 -3.10 19.24 10.76
CA GLU A 215 -4.49 19.58 10.41
C GLU A 215 -5.44 19.32 11.58
N ALA A 216 -5.37 18.13 12.19
CA ALA A 216 -6.22 17.75 13.31
C ALA A 216 -5.99 18.60 14.59
N THR A 217 -4.84 19.27 14.71
CA THR A 217 -4.46 20.08 15.87
C THR A 217 -4.56 21.59 15.64
N GLY A 218 -5.28 22.01 14.59
CA GLY A 218 -5.61 23.42 14.34
C GLY A 218 -4.90 24.04 13.14
N GLY A 219 -4.37 23.22 12.22
CA GLY A 219 -3.77 23.67 10.96
C GLY A 219 -2.59 24.62 11.21
N GLU A 220 -2.69 25.84 10.70
CA GLU A 220 -1.66 26.89 10.89
C GLU A 220 -1.43 27.26 12.36
N ASN A 221 -2.43 27.08 13.23
CA ASN A 221 -2.30 27.34 14.67
C ASN A 221 -1.73 26.15 15.46
N SER A 222 -1.46 25.03 14.79
CA SER A 222 -0.91 23.83 15.42
C SER A 222 0.52 24.06 15.91
N ILE A 223 0.87 23.45 17.04
CA ILE A 223 2.25 23.37 17.54
C ILE A 223 3.20 22.62 16.58
N PHE A 224 2.64 21.87 15.63
CA PHE A 224 3.38 21.08 14.63
C PHE A 224 3.52 21.80 13.28
N PHE A 225 2.83 22.94 13.07
CA PHE A 225 2.96 23.73 11.85
C PHE A 225 4.40 24.24 11.69
N ASP A 226 5.00 24.00 10.52
CA ASP A 226 6.43 24.22 10.21
C ASP A 226 7.44 23.56 11.19
N ARG A 227 6.97 22.69 12.09
CA ARG A 227 7.78 22.03 13.13
C ARG A 227 7.68 20.51 13.06
N GLY A 228 7.53 19.97 11.85
CA GLY A 228 7.41 18.52 11.60
C GLY A 228 8.56 17.67 12.17
N TRP A 229 9.75 18.26 12.38
CA TRP A 229 10.88 17.59 13.02
C TRP A 229 10.58 17.14 14.46
N ILE A 230 9.69 17.82 15.19
CA ILE A 230 9.30 17.45 16.56
C ILE A 230 8.59 16.10 16.52
N PHE A 231 7.54 16.01 15.70
CA PHE A 231 6.78 14.77 15.52
C PHE A 231 7.67 13.66 14.94
N GLY A 232 8.49 13.98 13.92
CA GLY A 232 9.44 13.04 13.35
C GLY A 232 10.43 12.46 14.38
N THR A 233 10.95 13.29 15.28
CA THR A 233 11.88 12.85 16.34
C THR A 233 11.18 11.95 17.36
N ILE A 234 9.97 12.33 17.80
CA ILE A 234 9.15 11.51 18.70
C ILE A 234 8.90 10.13 18.07
N MET A 235 8.46 10.11 16.81
CA MET A 235 8.21 8.87 16.08
C MET A 235 9.48 8.04 15.89
N ALA A 236 10.62 8.66 15.60
CA ALA A 236 11.89 7.98 15.47
C ALA A 236 12.28 7.25 16.77
N VAL A 237 12.14 7.91 17.93
CA VAL A 237 12.43 7.29 19.24
C VAL A 237 11.47 6.13 19.52
N LEU A 238 10.16 6.32 19.30
CA LEU A 238 9.17 5.26 19.51
C LEU A 238 9.43 4.05 18.60
N VAL A 239 9.70 4.27 17.33
CA VAL A 239 10.00 3.20 16.36
C VAL A 239 11.33 2.51 16.71
N ALA A 240 12.34 3.25 17.15
CA ALA A 240 13.62 2.67 17.58
C ALA A 240 13.42 1.69 18.75
N ILE A 241 12.63 2.08 19.76
CA ILE A 241 12.29 1.19 20.89
C ILE A 241 11.66 -0.12 20.40
N ILE A 242 10.79 -0.05 19.39
CA ILE A 242 10.11 -1.23 18.84
C ILE A 242 11.08 -2.12 18.05
N ILE A 243 11.87 -1.53 17.14
CA ILE A 243 12.73 -2.27 16.19
C ILE A 243 13.96 -2.89 16.87
N ILE A 244 14.53 -2.24 17.90
CA ILE A 244 15.73 -2.75 18.60
C ILE A 244 15.48 -4.15 19.18
N GLY A 245 14.26 -4.46 19.61
CA GLY A 245 13.89 -5.79 20.11
C GLY A 245 13.66 -6.86 19.03
N GLY A 246 13.90 -6.55 17.76
CA GLY A 246 13.77 -7.49 16.64
C GLY A 246 12.33 -7.90 16.32
N ILE A 247 12.18 -8.99 15.54
CA ILE A 247 10.87 -9.42 15.01
C ILE A 247 9.86 -9.75 16.12
N LYS A 248 10.32 -10.31 17.25
CA LYS A 248 9.46 -10.62 18.41
C LYS A 248 8.86 -9.37 19.05
N SER A 249 9.62 -8.27 19.11
CA SER A 249 9.15 -6.98 19.60
C SER A 249 8.14 -6.35 18.65
N ILE A 250 8.47 -6.33 17.34
CA ILE A 250 7.58 -5.83 16.29
C ILE A 250 6.24 -6.56 16.35
N ALA A 251 6.26 -7.90 16.33
CA ALA A 251 5.08 -8.75 16.39
C ALA A 251 4.19 -8.46 17.61
N ARG A 252 4.78 -8.30 18.82
CA ARG A 252 4.06 -8.02 20.07
C ARG A 252 3.40 -6.63 20.11
N VAL A 253 3.87 -5.71 19.28
CA VAL A 253 3.26 -4.38 19.15
C VAL A 253 2.19 -4.43 18.07
N THR A 254 2.50 -5.02 16.91
CA THR A 254 1.59 -5.08 15.77
C THR A 254 0.37 -5.94 16.05
N ASP A 255 0.48 -7.00 16.84
CA ASP A 255 -0.64 -7.87 17.22
C ASP A 255 -1.74 -7.16 18.03
N LYS A 256 -1.42 -6.01 18.64
CA LYS A 256 -2.39 -5.13 19.33
C LYS A 256 -2.78 -3.93 18.49
N VAL A 257 -1.77 -3.23 17.95
CA VAL A 257 -1.97 -1.96 17.25
C VAL A 257 -2.74 -2.17 15.95
N VAL A 258 -2.43 -3.22 15.19
CA VAL A 258 -3.06 -3.44 13.87
C VAL A 258 -4.54 -3.77 14.00
N PRO A 259 -4.99 -4.74 14.84
CA PRO A 259 -6.41 -5.00 15.01
C PRO A 259 -7.17 -3.78 15.53
N PHE A 260 -6.59 -3.01 16.45
CA PHE A 260 -7.19 -1.78 16.95
C PHE A 260 -7.39 -0.73 15.86
N MET A 261 -6.34 -0.48 15.05
CA MET A 261 -6.39 0.45 13.92
C MET A 261 -7.45 0.05 12.89
N VAL A 262 -7.46 -1.23 12.49
CA VAL A 262 -8.44 -1.77 11.54
C VAL A 262 -9.85 -1.69 12.12
N GLY A 263 -10.03 -1.99 13.41
CA GLY A 263 -11.31 -1.91 14.10
C GLY A 263 -11.91 -0.50 14.04
N ILE A 264 -11.13 0.53 14.40
CA ILE A 264 -11.58 1.93 14.31
C ILE A 264 -11.96 2.29 12.87
N TYR A 265 -11.12 1.93 11.90
CA TYR A 265 -11.36 2.23 10.49
C TYR A 265 -12.67 1.60 9.99
N VAL A 266 -12.90 0.32 10.29
CA VAL A 266 -14.12 -0.40 9.89
C VAL A 266 -15.34 0.21 10.58
N VAL A 267 -15.27 0.52 11.87
CA VAL A 267 -16.38 1.15 12.61
C VAL A 267 -16.73 2.51 12.01
N ALA A 268 -15.73 3.35 11.74
CA ALA A 268 -15.95 4.66 11.11
C ALA A 268 -16.59 4.50 9.71
N ALA A 269 -16.11 3.56 8.89
CA ALA A 269 -16.70 3.28 7.59
C ALA A 269 -18.16 2.80 7.70
N LEU A 270 -18.47 1.90 8.66
CA LEU A 270 -19.82 1.42 8.91
C LEU A 270 -20.76 2.54 9.38
N ILE A 271 -20.28 3.48 10.19
CA ILE A 271 -21.06 4.66 10.60
C ILE A 271 -21.41 5.51 9.38
N VAL A 272 -20.44 5.80 8.50
CA VAL A 272 -20.67 6.59 7.28
C VAL A 272 -21.64 5.88 6.32
N LEU A 273 -21.47 4.57 6.13
CA LEU A 273 -22.37 3.75 5.30
C LEU A 273 -23.79 3.69 5.89
N GLY A 274 -23.91 3.57 7.22
CA GLY A 274 -25.20 3.59 7.91
C GLY A 274 -25.91 4.94 7.78
N ALA A 275 -25.16 6.04 7.92
CA ALA A 275 -25.70 7.40 7.77
C ALA A 275 -26.12 7.72 6.31
N ASN A 276 -25.53 7.04 5.32
CA ASN A 276 -25.80 7.25 3.89
C ASN A 276 -26.34 5.98 3.21
N PHE A 277 -27.14 5.18 3.93
CA PHE A 277 -27.54 3.85 3.48
C PHE A 277 -28.27 3.86 2.11
N THR A 278 -29.04 4.92 1.84
CA THR A 278 -29.78 5.10 0.58
C THR A 278 -28.85 5.30 -0.63
N GLU A 279 -27.63 5.80 -0.42
CA GLU A 279 -26.66 6.06 -1.48
C GLU A 279 -25.86 4.82 -1.87
N ILE A 280 -25.90 3.75 -1.07
CA ILE A 280 -25.10 2.54 -1.30
C ILE A 280 -25.40 1.91 -2.67
N PRO A 281 -26.66 1.67 -3.09
CA PRO A 281 -26.94 1.11 -4.40
C PRO A 281 -26.46 2.01 -5.55
N SER A 282 -26.63 3.32 -5.42
CA SER A 282 -26.17 4.32 -6.39
C SER A 282 -24.64 4.31 -6.52
N ALA A 283 -23.92 4.18 -5.40
CA ALA A 283 -22.47 4.08 -5.37
C ALA A 283 -21.97 2.82 -6.10
N PHE A 284 -22.58 1.65 -5.86
CA PHE A 284 -22.26 0.44 -6.63
C PHE A 284 -22.54 0.64 -8.13
N GLY A 285 -23.67 1.25 -8.49
CA GLY A 285 -24.00 1.59 -9.88
C GLY A 285 -22.92 2.44 -10.55
N LYS A 286 -22.40 3.47 -9.85
CA LYS A 286 -21.30 4.32 -10.34
C LYS A 286 -19.98 3.55 -10.46
N ILE A 287 -19.66 2.65 -9.53
CA ILE A 287 -18.45 1.83 -9.57
C ILE A 287 -18.49 0.87 -10.76
N PHE A 288 -19.55 0.07 -10.90
CA PHE A 288 -19.66 -0.88 -12.02
C PHE A 288 -19.81 -0.17 -13.37
N GLY A 289 -20.65 0.88 -13.44
CA GLY A 289 -20.78 1.71 -14.62
C GLY A 289 -19.42 2.28 -15.03
N GLY A 290 -18.76 3.01 -14.13
CA GLY A 290 -17.47 3.63 -14.41
C GLY A 290 -16.35 2.64 -14.77
N ALA A 291 -16.41 1.40 -14.28
CA ALA A 291 -15.38 0.39 -14.55
C ALA A 291 -15.37 -0.13 -15.99
N PHE A 292 -16.55 -0.15 -16.64
CA PHE A 292 -16.76 -0.73 -17.97
C PHE A 292 -17.16 0.28 -19.05
N HIS A 293 -17.33 1.57 -18.70
CA HIS A 293 -17.65 2.61 -19.68
C HIS A 293 -16.40 3.09 -20.43
N ALA A 294 -16.45 3.03 -21.77
CA ALA A 294 -15.33 3.34 -22.66
C ALA A 294 -15.05 4.85 -22.84
N GLU A 295 -15.97 5.73 -22.43
CA GLU A 295 -15.86 7.19 -22.62
C GLU A 295 -15.09 7.94 -21.53
N ALA A 296 -14.64 7.27 -20.46
CA ALA A 296 -13.80 7.91 -19.44
C ALA A 296 -12.38 8.18 -19.98
N MET A 297 -12.19 9.27 -20.73
CA MET A 297 -10.94 9.87 -21.23
C MET A 297 -9.74 8.92 -21.48
N TYR A 298 -9.31 8.84 -22.75
CA TYR A 298 -8.09 8.16 -23.21
C TYR A 298 -8.05 6.65 -22.97
N GLY A 299 -8.56 5.85 -23.92
CA GLY A 299 -8.54 4.39 -23.78
C GLY A 299 -9.20 3.94 -22.47
N GLY A 300 -10.39 4.48 -22.18
CA GLY A 300 -10.87 4.70 -20.81
C GLY A 300 -10.87 3.51 -19.89
N LEU A 301 -11.19 2.31 -20.39
CA LEU A 301 -11.08 1.09 -19.59
C LEU A 301 -9.64 0.80 -19.16
N ILE A 302 -8.67 0.97 -20.05
CA ILE A 302 -7.24 0.76 -19.79
C ILE A 302 -6.72 1.85 -18.84
N GLY A 303 -7.13 3.11 -19.01
CA GLY A 303 -6.75 4.21 -18.11
C GLY A 303 -7.24 4.00 -16.68
N VAL A 304 -8.53 3.69 -16.51
CA VAL A 304 -9.15 3.41 -15.21
C VAL A 304 -8.56 2.16 -14.58
N LEU A 305 -8.30 1.11 -15.36
CA LEU A 305 -7.63 -0.10 -14.90
C LEU A 305 -6.23 0.22 -14.38
N ILE A 306 -5.42 0.96 -15.13
CA ILE A 306 -4.04 1.30 -14.74
C ILE A 306 -4.03 2.13 -13.47
N GLN A 307 -4.91 3.13 -13.35
CA GLN A 307 -5.01 3.92 -12.14
C GLN A 307 -5.42 3.05 -10.95
N GLY A 308 -6.34 2.10 -11.15
CA GLY A 308 -6.72 1.13 -10.13
C GLY A 308 -5.59 0.18 -9.75
N PHE A 309 -4.82 -0.36 -10.70
CA PHE A 309 -3.73 -1.30 -10.39
C PHE A 309 -2.48 -0.63 -9.80
N ARG A 310 -2.28 0.68 -10.07
CA ARG A 310 -1.11 1.43 -9.59
C ARG A 310 -1.19 1.76 -8.09
N ARG A 311 -2.38 1.77 -7.50
CA ARG A 311 -2.64 2.18 -6.11
C ARG A 311 -3.15 1.02 -5.29
#